data_AF-A0A2E3PAK7-F1
#
_entry.id   AF-A0A2E3PAK7-F1
#
_cell.length_a   1.000
_cell.length_b   1.000
_cell.length_c   1.000
_cell.angle_alpha   90.00
_cell.angle_beta   90.00
_cell.angle_gamma   90.00
#
_symmetry.space_group_name_H-M   'P 1'
#
loop_
_entity.id
_entity.type
_entity.pdbx_description
1 polymer ?
#
loop_
_entity_poly.entity_id
_entity_poly.type
_entity_poly.pdbx_seq_one_letter_code
_entity_poly.pdbx_strand_id
1 'polypeptide(L)'
;MADESNFFEDFEIGDTYVTAGRTITETDIVMHAMHSGDFMPHHTDAEFAASQPIKERIAHGNLTFVISTGLIFQSQGITPT
;
A
#
# COMPACT_ATOMS: atom_id res chain seq x y z
N MET A 1 11.68 -16.25 -20.35
CA MET A 1 11.63 -16.43 -18.89
C MET A 1 10.79 -17.66 -18.66
N ALA A 2 11.23 -18.57 -17.78
CA ALA A 2 10.50 -19.81 -17.54
C ALA A 2 9.09 -19.49 -17.03
N ASP A 3 8.12 -20.27 -17.47
CA ASP A 3 6.76 -20.27 -16.97
C ASP A 3 6.79 -20.79 -15.53
N GLU A 4 6.91 -19.90 -14.55
CA GLU A 4 6.81 -20.22 -13.12
C GLU A 4 5.37 -20.01 -12.63
N SER A 5 4.44 -20.69 -13.29
CA SER A 5 3.08 -20.82 -12.77
C SER A 5 3.09 -21.78 -11.58
N ASN A 6 2.83 -21.28 -10.37
CA ASN A 6 2.57 -22.12 -9.21
C ASN A 6 1.13 -22.66 -9.29
N PHE A 7 0.97 -23.98 -9.29
CA PHE A 7 -0.33 -24.62 -9.15
C PHE A 7 -0.75 -24.65 -7.67
N PHE A 8 -2.01 -24.97 -7.40
CA PHE A 8 -2.54 -24.99 -6.04
C PHE A 8 -1.77 -25.99 -5.14
N GLU A 9 -1.36 -27.11 -5.73
CA GLU A 9 -0.64 -28.19 -5.07
C GLU A 9 0.81 -27.84 -4.71
N ASP A 10 1.37 -26.78 -5.29
CA ASP A 10 2.74 -26.32 -5.03
C ASP A 10 2.85 -25.46 -3.75
N PHE A 11 1.72 -25.03 -3.18
CA PHE A 11 1.69 -24.23 -1.96
C PHE A 11 1.69 -25.10 -0.71
N GLU A 12 2.56 -24.77 0.25
CA GLU A 12 2.61 -25.40 1.56
C GLU A 12 2.07 -24.45 2.65
N ILE A 13 1.41 -25.01 3.67
CA ILE A 13 0.95 -24.23 4.81
C ILE A 13 2.17 -23.64 5.53
N GLY A 14 2.22 -22.31 5.60
CA GLY A 14 3.34 -21.58 6.19
C GLY A 14 4.20 -20.86 5.17
N ASP A 15 3.91 -20.99 3.87
CA ASP A 15 4.57 -20.21 2.83
C ASP A 15 4.45 -18.71 3.10
N THR A 16 5.60 -18.03 2.98
CA THR A 16 5.70 -16.58 3.15
C THR A 16 6.59 -16.01 2.07
N TYR A 17 6.32 -14.77 1.70
CA TYR A 17 7.17 -14.00 0.80
C TYR A 17 7.24 -12.55 1.28
N VAL A 18 8.28 -11.84 0.83
CA VAL A 18 8.50 -10.43 1.13
C VAL A 18 8.41 -9.65 -0.17
N THR A 19 7.58 -8.61 -0.19
CA THR A 19 7.44 -7.75 -1.36
C THR A 19 8.63 -6.81 -1.49
N ALA A 20 8.74 -6.12 -2.63
CA ALA A 20 9.57 -4.92 -2.69
C ALA A 20 9.09 -3.86 -1.68
N GLY A 21 10.02 -3.03 -1.20
CA GLY A 21 9.71 -1.88 -0.35
C GLY A 21 9.31 -0.66 -1.18
N ARG A 22 8.40 0.16 -0.66
CA ARG A 22 8.02 1.46 -1.23
C ARG A 22 7.86 2.49 -0.11
N THR A 23 8.55 3.61 -0.22
CA THR A 23 8.35 4.75 0.68
C THR A 23 7.01 5.42 0.39
N ILE A 24 6.22 5.66 1.43
CA ILE A 24 5.00 6.48 1.34
C ILE A 24 5.39 7.95 1.42
N THR A 25 4.91 8.73 0.47
CA THR A 25 5.20 10.15 0.31
C THR A 25 3.95 10.99 0.53
N GLU A 26 4.13 12.31 0.67
CA GLU A 26 3.01 13.25 0.70
C GLU A 26 2.15 13.15 -0.57
N THR A 27 2.76 12.87 -1.73
CA THR A 27 2.04 12.69 -2.99
C THR A 27 1.01 11.56 -2.90
N ASP A 28 1.35 10.46 -2.25
CA ASP A 28 0.43 9.33 -2.07
C ASP A 28 -0.79 9.73 -1.23
N ILE A 29 -0.57 10.50 -0.17
CA ILE A 29 -1.63 11.00 0.72
C ILE A 29 -2.56 11.95 -0.03
N VAL A 30 -2.01 12.92 -0.77
CA VAL A 30 -2.81 13.92 -1.51
C VAL A 30 -3.59 13.25 -2.65
N MET A 31 -2.94 12.35 -3.40
CA MET A 31 -3.60 11.61 -4.48
C MET A 31 -4.71 10.70 -3.96
N HIS A 32 -4.50 10.06 -2.82
CA HIS A 32 -5.51 9.20 -2.21
C HIS A 32 -6.68 9.99 -1.64
N ALA A 33 -6.44 11.14 -1.01
CA ALA A 33 -7.50 12.05 -0.59
C ALA A 33 -8.36 12.48 -1.79
N MET A 34 -7.71 12.87 -2.90
CA MET A 34 -8.41 13.21 -4.15
C MET A 34 -9.23 12.02 -4.69
N HIS A 35 -8.64 10.82 -4.72
CA HIS A 35 -9.29 9.64 -5.28
C HIS A 35 -10.46 9.14 -4.43
N SER A 36 -10.28 9.11 -3.11
CA SER A 36 -11.27 8.56 -2.17
C SER A 36 -12.32 9.58 -1.71
N GLY A 37 -12.04 10.89 -1.87
CA GLY A 37 -12.84 11.97 -1.30
C GLY A 37 -12.61 12.20 0.20
N ASP A 38 -11.71 11.46 0.84
CA ASP A 38 -11.38 11.61 2.26
C ASP A 38 -10.31 12.70 2.46
N PHE A 39 -10.78 13.89 2.82
CA PHE A 39 -9.95 15.06 3.12
C PHE A 39 -9.85 15.35 4.62
N MET A 40 -10.10 14.37 5.49
CA MET A 40 -10.04 14.60 6.94
C MET A 40 -8.69 15.19 7.38
N PRO A 41 -8.68 16.16 8.31
CA PRO A 41 -7.52 17.02 8.55
C PRO A 41 -6.31 16.29 9.13
N HIS A 42 -6.50 15.14 9.77
CA HIS A 42 -5.40 14.30 10.24
C HIS A 42 -4.57 13.70 9.08
N HIS A 43 -5.11 13.67 7.87
CA HIS A 43 -4.41 13.26 6.65
C HIS A 43 -3.87 14.44 5.86
N THR A 44 -4.56 15.58 5.84
CA THR A 44 -4.37 16.63 4.83
C THR A 44 -3.85 17.95 5.38
N ASP A 45 -4.01 18.23 6.67
CA ASP A 45 -3.68 19.52 7.28
C ASP A 45 -2.52 19.38 8.29
N ALA A 46 -1.38 19.97 7.93
CA ALA A 46 -0.17 19.92 8.75
C ALA A 46 -0.28 20.75 10.04
N GLU A 47 -0.99 21.88 10.01
CA GLU A 47 -1.17 22.76 11.18
C GLU A 47 -2.11 22.10 12.19
N PHE A 48 -3.22 21.51 11.69
CA PHE A 48 -4.07 20.68 12.51
C PHE A 48 -3.26 19.53 13.12
N ALA A 49 -2.50 18.78 12.32
CA ALA A 49 -1.72 17.63 12.80
C ALA A 49 -0.66 18.02 13.86
N ALA A 50 -0.01 19.17 13.72
CA ALA A 50 0.95 19.70 14.70
C ALA A 50 0.32 19.95 16.08
N SER A 51 -0.99 20.21 16.15
CA SER A 51 -1.73 20.33 17.42
C SER A 51 -2.01 18.98 18.09
N GLN A 52 -1.98 17.87 17.34
CA GLN A 52 -2.32 16.52 17.82
C GLN A 52 -1.13 15.79 18.47
N PRO A 53 -1.33 14.65 19.18
CA PRO A 53 -0.23 13.93 19.83
C PRO A 53 0.88 13.41 18.88
N ILE A 54 0.53 13.03 17.66
CA ILE A 54 1.46 12.47 16.66
C ILE A 54 2.32 13.57 16.01
N LYS A 55 1.88 14.83 16.05
CA LYS A 55 2.59 16.01 15.51
C LYS A 55 2.83 16.03 14.00
N GLU A 56 2.37 15.02 13.27
CA GLU A 56 2.48 14.90 11.82
C GLU A 56 1.19 14.31 11.24
N ARG A 57 0.97 14.54 9.94
CA ARG A 57 -0.13 13.91 9.20
C ARG A 57 0.11 12.41 9.13
N ILE A 58 -0.96 11.65 9.22
CA ILE A 58 -0.92 10.19 9.08
C ILE A 58 -1.54 9.79 7.75
N ALA A 59 -1.01 8.72 7.12
CA ALA A 59 -1.61 8.15 5.93
C ALA A 59 -3.01 7.58 6.24
N HIS A 60 -3.90 7.55 5.25
CA HIS A 60 -5.19 6.88 5.38
C HIS A 60 -5.00 5.37 5.61
N GLY A 61 -5.83 4.75 6.45
CA GLY A 61 -5.77 3.30 6.66
C GLY A 61 -6.08 2.50 5.38
N ASN A 62 -6.99 2.99 4.55
CA ASN A 62 -7.29 2.37 3.25
C ASN A 62 -6.19 2.63 2.20
N LEU A 63 -5.42 3.73 2.28
CA LEU A 63 -4.25 3.97 1.44
C LEU A 63 -3.20 2.86 1.65
N THR A 64 -2.91 2.52 2.91
CA THR A 64 -1.94 1.45 3.21
C THR A 64 -2.37 0.10 2.65
N PHE A 65 -3.68 -0.22 2.72
CA PHE A 65 -4.24 -1.45 2.18
C PHE A 65 -4.14 -1.55 0.66
N VAL A 66 -4.47 -0.47 -0.06
CA VAL A 66 -4.43 -0.46 -1.53
C VAL A 66 -2.99 -0.55 -2.03
N ILE A 67 -2.05 0.17 -1.41
CA ILE A 67 -0.63 0.10 -1.79
C ILE A 67 -0.04 -1.27 -1.47
N SER A 68 -0.30 -1.86 -0.29
CA SER A 68 0.21 -3.19 0.05
C SER A 68 -0.32 -4.25 -0.92
N THR A 69 -1.58 -4.14 -1.33
CA THR A 69 -2.19 -5.02 -2.33
C THR A 69 -1.48 -4.89 -3.68
N GLY A 70 -1.19 -3.65 -4.13
CA GLY A 70 -0.41 -3.42 -5.34
C GLY A 70 0.98 -4.05 -5.27
N LEU A 71 1.67 -3.97 -4.12
CA LEU A 71 2.98 -4.59 -3.91
C LEU A 71 2.91 -6.13 -3.98
N ILE A 72 1.82 -6.74 -3.50
CA ILE A 72 1.59 -8.18 -3.63
C ILE A 72 1.53 -8.57 -5.11
N PHE A 73 0.72 -7.88 -5.91
CA PHE A 73 0.58 -8.20 -7.34
C PHE A 73 1.83 -7.92 -8.17
N GLN A 74 2.67 -6.97 -7.75
CA GLN A 74 3.97 -6.72 -8.38
C GLN A 74 5.02 -7.78 -8.00
N SER A 75 4.81 -8.49 -6.89
CA SER A 75 5.71 -9.54 -6.41
C SER A 75 5.37 -10.90 -7.01
N GLN A 76 4.14 -11.07 -7.49
CA GLN A 76 3.72 -12.23 -8.27
C GLN A 76 4.22 -12.01 -9.70
N GLY A 77 4.97 -12.98 -10.25
CA GLY A 77 5.31 -12.94 -11.67
C GLY A 77 4.01 -12.90 -12.47
N ILE A 78 3.69 -11.76 -13.09
CA ILE A 78 2.52 -11.65 -13.96
C ILE A 78 2.75 -12.64 -15.10
N THR A 79 2.10 -13.79 -15.08
CA THR A 79 2.08 -14.71 -16.20
C THR A 79 1.33 -14.02 -17.34
N PRO A 80 2.00 -13.66 -18.44
CA PRO A 80 1.28 -13.30 -19.65
C PRO A 80 0.71 -14.62 -20.18
N THR A 81 -0.61 -14.75 -20.18
CA THR A 81 -1.31 -15.79 -20.94
C THR A 81 -0.94 -15.73 -22.41
#